data_AF-A0A529FBS9-F1
#
_entry.id   AF-A0A529FBS9-F1
#
_cell.length_a   1.000
_cell.length_b   1.000
_cell.length_c   1.000
_cell.angle_alpha   90.00
_cell.angle_beta   90.00
_cell.angle_gamma   90.00
#
_symmetry.space_group_name_H-M   'P 1'
#
loop_
_entity.id
_entity.type
_entity.pdbx_description
1 polymer ?
#
loop_
_entity_poly.entity_id
_entity_poly.type
_entity_poly.pdbx_seq_one_letter_code
_entity_poly.pdbx_strand_id
1 'polypeptide(L)'
;LLEALARELAGEGNISMTAPPELKSVHFNRRSSRRDHVGFYLIENFSQTTRKLPDHEIAEAGFFPLDRLPEATTPATLRRIAEIFTKAEISPYW
;
A
#
# COMPACT_ATOMS: atom_id res chain seq x y z
N LEU A 1 10.17 -10.77 1.73
CA LEU A 1 9.14 -9.80 1.30
C LEU A 1 7.80 -10.06 1.96
N LEU A 2 7.24 -11.27 1.89
CA LEU A 2 5.93 -11.57 2.51
C LEU A 2 5.88 -11.39 4.04
N GLU A 3 6.93 -11.79 4.75
CA GLU A 3 7.03 -11.55 6.20
C GLU A 3 7.08 -10.06 6.55
N ALA A 4 7.84 -9.28 5.77
CA ALA A 4 7.89 -7.82 5.93
C ALA A 4 6.51 -7.20 5.64
N LEU A 5 5.86 -7.59 4.54
CA LEU A 5 4.50 -7.16 4.20
C LEU A 5 3.52 -7.44 5.35
N ALA A 6 3.53 -8.66 5.89
CA ALA A 6 2.67 -9.04 7.01
C ALA A 6 2.95 -8.19 8.26
N ARG A 7 4.23 -7.94 8.57
CA ARG A 7 4.63 -7.12 9.72
C ARG A 7 4.17 -5.67 9.57
N GLU A 8 4.36 -5.04 8.41
CA GLU A 8 3.95 -3.65 8.19
C GLU A 8 2.42 -3.49 8.21
N LEU A 9 1.67 -4.41 7.59
CA LEU A 9 0.20 -4.41 7.64
C LEU A 9 -0.32 -4.50 9.08
N ALA A 10 0.31 -5.34 9.90
CA ALA A 10 -0.04 -5.47 11.31
C ALA A 10 0.29 -4.18 12.08
N GLY A 11 1.48 -3.59 11.87
CA GLY A 11 1.93 -2.40 12.58
C GLY A 11 1.16 -1.13 12.22
N GLU A 12 1.01 -0.85 10.92
CA GLU A 12 0.44 0.41 10.43
C GLU A 12 -1.09 0.35 10.30
N GLY A 13 -1.67 -0.84 10.17
CA GLY A 13 -3.09 -1.01 9.86
C GLY A 13 -3.88 -1.91 10.81
N ASN A 14 -3.24 -2.64 11.72
CA ASN A 14 -3.85 -3.79 12.44
C ASN A 14 -4.51 -4.79 11.47
N ILE A 15 -3.90 -4.96 10.29
CA ILE A 15 -4.42 -5.81 9.20
C ILE A 15 -3.69 -7.16 9.21
N SER A 16 -4.45 -8.24 9.16
CA SER A 16 -3.96 -9.59 8.89
C SER A 16 -4.49 -10.07 7.54
N MET A 17 -3.59 -10.57 6.69
CA MET A 17 -3.97 -11.24 5.44
C MET A 17 -4.66 -12.57 5.76
N THR A 18 -5.77 -12.87 5.07
CA THR A 18 -6.51 -14.14 5.22
C THR A 18 -6.39 -15.04 3.99
N ALA A 19 -5.75 -14.56 2.93
CA ALA A 19 -5.29 -15.34 1.79
C ALA A 19 -3.92 -14.80 1.31
N PRO A 20 -3.19 -15.54 0.44
CA PRO A 20 -1.95 -15.04 -0.15
C PRO A 20 -2.17 -13.71 -0.90
N PRO A 21 -1.28 -12.72 -0.74
CA PRO A 21 -1.35 -11.46 -1.49
C PRO A 21 -0.88 -11.67 -2.94
N GLU A 22 -1.35 -10.81 -3.84
CA GLU A 22 -0.90 -10.80 -5.22
C GLU A 22 0.18 -9.74 -5.43
N LEU A 23 1.38 -10.13 -5.87
CA LEU A 23 2.41 -9.17 -6.29
C LEU A 23 2.02 -8.60 -7.66
N LYS A 24 1.76 -7.30 -7.72
CA LYS A 24 1.36 -6.61 -8.95
C LYS A 24 2.55 -6.07 -9.74
N SER A 25 3.57 -5.58 -9.04
CA SER A 25 4.73 -4.96 -9.67
C SER A 25 5.91 -4.80 -8.70
N VAL A 26 7.10 -4.58 -9.26
CA VAL A 26 8.31 -4.20 -8.53
C VAL A 26 8.85 -2.92 -9.15
N HIS A 27 9.21 -1.94 -8.32
CA HIS A 27 9.61 -0.61 -8.74
C HIS A 27 10.97 -0.25 -8.18
N PHE A 28 11.85 0.36 -8.99
CA PHE A 28 13.10 0.91 -8.51
C PHE A 28 12.88 2.29 -7.86
N ASN A 29 13.16 2.41 -6.57
CA ASN A 29 12.99 3.65 -5.80
C ASN A 29 14.30 4.43 -5.72
N ARG A 30 14.61 5.13 -6.81
CA ARG A 30 15.81 5.97 -6.93
C ARG A 30 15.85 7.15 -5.94
N ARG A 31 14.72 7.52 -5.32
CA ARG A 31 14.63 8.67 -4.41
C ARG A 31 15.15 8.32 -3.01
N SER A 32 14.84 7.12 -2.53
CA SER A 32 15.31 6.66 -1.22
C SER A 32 16.74 6.12 -1.27
N SER A 33 17.10 5.37 -2.33
CA SER A 33 18.46 4.82 -2.47
C SER A 33 18.74 4.34 -3.90
N ARG A 34 20.03 4.20 -4.25
CA ARG A 34 20.46 3.60 -5.53
C ARG A 34 20.26 2.07 -5.60
N ARG A 35 19.73 1.45 -4.55
CA ARG A 35 19.54 -0.01 -4.45
C ARG A 35 18.14 -0.41 -3.96
N ASP A 36 17.26 0.57 -3.73
CA ASP A 36 15.95 0.31 -3.15
C ASP A 36 14.92 -0.14 -4.19
N HIS A 37 14.22 -1.24 -3.90
CA HIS A 37 13.19 -1.82 -4.74
C HIS A 37 11.93 -2.04 -3.91
N VAL A 38 10.82 -1.50 -4.39
CA VAL A 38 9.51 -1.59 -3.72
C VAL A 38 8.67 -2.64 -4.42
N GLY A 39 8.27 -3.67 -3.70
CA GLY A 39 7.25 -4.62 -4.14
C GLY A 39 5.86 -4.08 -3.83
N PHE A 40 5.02 -3.95 -4.85
CA PHE A 40 3.64 -3.47 -4.71
C PHE A 40 2.66 -4.64 -4.81
N TYR A 41 1.86 -4.81 -3.76
CA TYR A 41 0.94 -5.94 -3.60
C TYR A 41 -0.51 -5.47 -3.55
N LEU A 42 -1.41 -6.28 -4.11
CA LEU A 42 -2.85 -6.18 -3.89
C LEU A 42 -3.27 -7.25 -2.87
N ILE A 43 -3.99 -6.83 -1.83
CA ILE A 43 -4.54 -7.70 -0.79
C ILE A 43 -6.05 -7.51 -0.79
N GLU A 44 -6.78 -8.52 -1.26
CA GLU A 44 -8.25 -8.48 -1.33
C GLU A 44 -8.91 -9.20 -0.14
N ASN A 45 -8.22 -10.18 0.44
CA ASN A 45 -8.72 -10.99 1.54
C ASN A 45 -7.90 -10.68 2.80
N PHE A 46 -8.50 -9.89 3.69
CA PHE A 46 -7.88 -9.50 4.96
C PHE A 46 -8.93 -9.29 6.05
N SER A 47 -8.46 -9.19 7.29
CA SER A 47 -9.23 -8.75 8.44
C SER A 47 -8.49 -7.62 9.15
N GLN A 48 -9.21 -6.57 9.53
CA GLN A 48 -8.71 -5.55 10.46
C GLN A 48 -9.27 -5.87 11.85
N THR A 49 -8.40 -6.22 12.79
CA THR A 49 -8.83 -6.67 14.13
C THR A 49 -9.38 -5.51 14.96
N THR A 50 -8.72 -4.36 14.89
CA THR A 50 -9.16 -3.11 15.51
C THR A 50 -8.75 -1.93 14.64
N ARG A 51 -9.44 -0.79 14.74
CA ARG A 51 -9.03 0.43 14.05
C ARG A 51 -7.63 0.85 14.51
N LYS A 52 -6.74 1.18 13.57
CA LYS A 52 -5.45 1.80 13.89
C LYS A 52 -5.68 3.16 14.57
N LEU A 53 -5.19 3.30 15.79
CA LEU A 53 -5.17 4.58 16.49
C LEU A 53 -3.93 5.39 16.08
N PRO A 54 -4.03 6.73 16.10
CA PRO A 54 -2.91 7.61 15.80
C PRO A 54 -1.69 7.32 16.68
N ASP A 55 -0.49 7.43 16.11
CA ASP A 55 0.78 7.37 16.82
C ASP A 55 1.85 8.24 16.15
N HIS A 56 3.12 7.98 16.44
CA HIS A 56 4.25 8.74 15.90
C HIS A 56 4.47 8.55 14.39
N GLU A 57 3.95 7.48 13.79
CA GLU A 57 4.13 7.17 12.37
C GLU A 57 2.86 7.46 11.57
N ILE A 58 1.69 7.12 12.12
CA ILE A 58 0.39 7.23 11.45
C ILE A 58 -0.50 8.20 12.21
N ALA A 59 -0.75 9.38 11.63
CA ALA A 59 -1.65 10.38 12.23
C ALA A 59 -3.13 10.01 12.11
N GLU A 60 -3.52 9.33 11.03
CA GLU A 60 -4.89 8.87 10.79
C GLU A 60 -4.91 7.68 9.83
N ALA A 61 -5.82 6.73 10.05
CA ALA A 61 -6.06 5.61 9.15
C ALA A 61 -7.58 5.35 8.97
N GLY A 62 -7.94 4.92 7.76
CA GLY A 62 -9.31 4.59 7.37
C GLY A 62 -9.40 3.92 6.01
N PHE A 63 -10.57 3.36 5.70
CA PHE A 63 -10.91 2.84 4.38
C PHE A 63 -11.78 3.84 3.64
N PHE A 64 -11.46 4.08 2.37
CA PHE A 64 -12.13 5.07 1.53
C PHE A 64 -12.56 4.42 0.22
N PRO A 65 -13.75 4.75 -0.31
CA PRO A 65 -14.10 4.31 -1.66
C PRO A 65 -13.22 5.04 -2.67
N LEU A 66 -12.94 4.39 -3.81
CA LEU A 66 -11.98 4.88 -4.81
C LEU A 66 -12.39 6.24 -5.43
N ASP A 67 -13.67 6.57 -5.42
CA ASP A 67 -14.22 7.84 -5.90
C ASP A 67 -14.30 8.93 -4.82
N ARG A 68 -13.84 8.65 -3.59
CA ARG A 68 -13.82 9.59 -2.45
C ARG A 68 -12.56 9.42 -1.59
N LEU A 69 -11.41 9.39 -2.25
CA LEU A 69 -10.12 9.43 -1.56
C LEU A 69 -9.93 10.79 -0.86
N PRO A 70 -9.16 10.86 0.25
CA PRO A 70 -8.82 12.12 0.90
C PRO A 70 -8.15 13.10 -0.07
N GLU A 71 -8.44 14.39 0.05
CA GLU A 71 -7.86 15.44 -0.81
C GLU A 71 -6.32 15.47 -0.74
N ALA A 72 -5.77 15.16 0.43
CA ALA A 72 -4.33 15.08 0.67
C ALA A 72 -3.66 13.81 0.08
N THR A 73 -4.39 12.93 -0.61
CA THR A 73 -3.81 11.71 -1.19
C THR A 73 -2.71 12.07 -2.18
N THR A 74 -1.51 11.53 -1.94
CA THR A 74 -0.34 11.94 -2.74
C THR A 74 -0.47 11.50 -4.20
N PRO A 75 0.12 12.23 -5.16
CA PRO A 75 0.17 11.80 -6.55
C PRO A 75 0.83 10.42 -6.75
N ALA A 76 1.75 10.02 -5.87
CA ALA A 76 2.37 8.69 -5.92
C ALA A 76 1.37 7.58 -5.60
N THR A 77 0.59 7.74 -4.54
CA THR A 77 -0.48 6.82 -4.16
C THR A 77 -1.55 6.73 -5.25
N LEU A 78 -1.98 7.87 -5.81
CA LEU A 78 -2.97 7.90 -6.89
C LEU A 78 -2.51 7.14 -8.14
N ARG A 79 -1.23 7.23 -8.51
CA ARG A 79 -0.66 6.45 -9.63
C ARG A 79 -0.76 4.95 -9.38
N ARG A 80 -0.40 4.48 -8.18
CA ARG A 80 -0.48 3.05 -7.81
C ARG A 80 -1.93 2.54 -7.86
N ILE A 81 -2.89 3.35 -7.43
CA ILE A 81 -4.33 3.02 -7.54
C ILE A 81 -4.75 2.90 -9.01
N ALA A 82 -4.35 3.85 -9.87
CA ALA A 82 -4.69 3.83 -11.30
C ALA A 82 -4.11 2.62 -12.05
N GLU A 83 -2.88 2.20 -11.71
CA GLU A 83 -2.26 1.00 -12.28
C GLU A 83 -3.07 -0.27 -12.00
N ILE A 84 -3.74 -0.35 -10.85
CA ILE A 84 -4.59 -1.50 -10.51
C ILE A 84 -5.99 -1.38 -11.11
N PHE A 85 -6.64 -0.22 -10.95
CA PHE A 85 -8.08 -0.10 -11.18
C PHE A 85 -8.46 0.56 -12.50
N THR A 86 -7.53 1.23 -13.19
CA THR A 86 -7.83 1.97 -14.43
C THR A 86 -6.97 1.53 -15.62
N LYS A 87 -6.28 0.38 -15.52
CA LYS A 87 -5.37 -0.17 -16.55
C LYS A 87 -4.28 0.82 -17.00
N ALA A 88 -3.85 1.71 -16.10
CA ALA A 88 -2.71 2.57 -16.40
C ALA A 88 -1.44 1.74 -16.58
N GLU A 89 -0.49 2.24 -17.37
CA GLU A 89 0.80 1.57 -17.54
C GLU A 89 1.59 1.55 -16.23
N ILE A 90 2.16 0.39 -15.89
CA ILE A 90 2.95 0.20 -14.67
C ILE A 90 4.31 0.87 -14.86
N SER A 91 4.58 1.90 -14.06
CA SER A 91 5.89 2.57 -14.07
C SER A 91 6.98 1.64 -13.50
N PRO A 92 8.18 1.58 -14.08
CA PRO A 92 9.31 0.86 -13.47
C PRO A 92 9.90 1.58 -12.25
N TYR A 93 9.45 2.80 -11.94
CA TYR A 93 9.91 3.61 -10.81
C TYR A 93 8.81 3.88 -9.79
N TRP A 94 9.23 3.99 -8.52
CA TRP A 94 8.38 4.37 -7.40
C TRP A 94 8.11 5.89 -7.42
#